data_AF-A0A1E7JLL4-F1
#
_entry.id   AF-A0A1E7JLL4-F1
#
_cell.length_a   1.000
_cell.length_b   1.000
_cell.length_c   1.000
_cell.angle_alpha   90.00
_cell.angle_beta   90.00
_cell.angle_gamma   90.00
#
_symmetry.space_group_name_H-M   'P 1'
#
loop_
_entity.id
_entity.type
_entity.pdbx_description
1 polymer ?
#
loop_
_entity_poly.entity_id
_entity_poly.type
_entity_poly.pdbx_seq_one_letter_code
_entity_poly.pdbx_strand_id
1 'polypeptide(L)'
;MGRRTLVHATAWMLATSGAVTLSWFGVHTVLAGTEYEPPRSLPIADGSSSTTGPGAPSPQQPEPAPSPSKSSPPEKPRPTASPSAPGGGEQTTKPPSRPTEPADPPESGKVEGASVAGGRAVFDMRDDYATLVSATPNDGWDMQVWKDSTWIRVTFSKDGASSSVFCRWDGAPPRIESYDNG
;
A
#
# COMPACT_ATOMS: atom_id res chain seq x y z
N MET A 1 -45.57 -5.11 13.99
CA MET A 1 -44.55 -4.24 14.60
C MET A 1 -43.23 -4.20 13.79
N GLY A 2 -43.24 -4.15 12.45
CA GLY A 2 -42.01 -4.36 11.65
C GLY A 2 -41.71 -3.42 10.48
N ARG A 3 -42.63 -2.51 10.12
CA ARG A 3 -42.43 -1.62 8.95
C ARG A 3 -41.43 -0.48 9.24
N ARG A 4 -41.32 -0.09 10.51
CA ARG A 4 -40.55 1.07 10.97
C ARG A 4 -39.05 0.77 11.00
N THR A 5 -38.71 -0.43 11.44
CA THR A 5 -37.34 -0.97 11.46
C THR A 5 -36.82 -1.21 10.05
N LEU A 6 -37.67 -1.71 9.14
CA LEU A 6 -37.26 -1.94 7.75
C LEU A 6 -36.96 -0.62 7.03
N VAL A 7 -37.83 0.39 7.17
CA VAL A 7 -37.61 1.73 6.59
C VAL A 7 -36.34 2.37 7.16
N HIS A 8 -36.10 2.25 8.47
CA HIS A 8 -34.91 2.81 9.10
C HIS A 8 -33.61 2.14 8.63
N ALA A 9 -33.61 0.82 8.45
CA ALA A 9 -32.47 0.10 7.91
C ALA A 9 -32.14 0.53 6.47
N THR A 10 -33.16 0.64 5.59
CA THR A 10 -32.94 1.15 4.23
C THR A 10 -32.48 2.60 4.21
N ALA A 11 -33.03 3.46 5.08
CA ALA A 11 -32.60 4.85 5.16
C ALA A 11 -31.12 4.96 5.62
N TRP A 12 -30.72 4.13 6.58
CA TRP A 12 -29.34 4.07 7.06
C TRP A 12 -28.37 3.55 5.99
N MET A 13 -28.76 2.55 5.20
CA MET A 13 -27.96 2.06 4.08
C MET A 13 -27.80 3.12 2.98
N LEU A 14 -28.89 3.82 2.62
CA LEU A 14 -28.85 4.89 1.62
C LEU A 14 -27.92 6.02 2.06
N ALA A 15 -28.03 6.47 3.31
CA ALA A 15 -27.18 7.53 3.85
C ALA A 15 -25.69 7.17 3.80
N THR A 16 -25.33 5.95 4.20
CA THR A 16 -23.92 5.48 4.18
C THR A 16 -23.39 5.32 2.76
N SER A 17 -24.20 4.79 1.84
CA SER A 17 -23.80 4.66 0.43
C SER A 17 -23.53 6.02 -0.24
N GLY A 18 -24.32 7.03 0.09
CA GLY A 18 -24.12 8.39 -0.39
C GLY A 18 -22.81 8.99 0.12
N ALA A 19 -22.52 8.83 1.41
CA ALA A 19 -21.28 9.34 2.01
C ALA A 19 -20.01 8.69 1.40
N VAL A 20 -20.05 7.37 1.18
CA VAL A 20 -18.93 6.65 0.52
C VAL A 20 -18.72 7.14 -0.90
N THR A 21 -19.81 7.37 -1.64
CA THR A 21 -19.75 7.86 -3.02
C THR A 21 -19.15 9.26 -3.06
N LEU A 22 -19.58 10.17 -2.18
CA LEU A 22 -19.02 11.52 -2.08
C LEU A 22 -17.53 11.52 -1.72
N SER A 23 -17.11 10.64 -0.79
CA SER A 23 -15.70 10.48 -0.40
C SER A 23 -14.84 10.01 -1.58
N TRP A 24 -15.31 9.00 -2.31
CA TRP A 24 -14.64 8.50 -3.52
C TRP A 24 -14.49 9.59 -4.59
N PHE A 25 -15.58 10.30 -4.92
CA PHE A 25 -15.54 11.36 -5.95
C PHE A 25 -14.65 12.54 -5.56
N GLY A 26 -14.61 12.92 -4.29
CA GLY A 26 -13.74 13.99 -3.79
C GLY A 26 -12.26 13.64 -3.95
N VAL A 27 -11.86 12.44 -3.50
CA VAL A 27 -10.49 11.95 -3.65
C VAL A 27 -10.11 11.80 -5.13
N HIS A 28 -10.99 11.22 -5.95
CA HIS A 28 -10.72 11.01 -7.37
C HIS A 28 -10.57 12.32 -8.15
N THR A 29 -11.31 13.38 -7.78
CA THR A 29 -11.21 14.71 -8.40
C THR A 29 -9.86 15.39 -8.11
N VAL A 30 -9.36 15.31 -6.87
CA VAL A 30 -8.05 15.87 -6.50
C VAL A 30 -6.92 15.17 -7.27
N LEU A 31 -6.99 13.85 -7.40
CA LEU A 31 -6.03 13.06 -8.16
C LEU A 31 -6.12 13.28 -9.67
N ALA A 32 -7.32 13.46 -10.21
CA ALA A 32 -7.51 13.75 -11.64
C ALA A 32 -7.13 15.21 -11.99
N GLY A 33 -7.20 16.14 -11.03
CA GLY A 33 -6.80 17.54 -11.20
C GLY A 33 -5.29 17.78 -11.25
N THR A 34 -4.47 16.74 -11.01
CA THR A 34 -3.03 16.82 -11.28
C THR A 34 -2.79 16.39 -12.72
N GLU A 35 -3.03 17.31 -13.66
CA GLU A 35 -2.30 17.34 -14.92
C GLU A 35 -0.82 17.33 -14.56
N TYR A 36 -0.24 16.13 -14.52
CA TYR A 36 1.18 15.93 -14.29
C TYR A 36 1.88 16.44 -15.54
N GLU A 37 2.32 17.70 -15.52
CA GLU A 37 3.19 18.26 -16.57
C GLU A 37 4.49 17.43 -16.55
N PRO A 38 4.71 16.54 -17.53
CA PRO A 38 5.93 15.77 -17.58
C PRO A 38 7.08 16.76 -17.81
N PRO A 39 8.20 16.68 -17.08
CA PRO A 39 9.27 17.65 -17.18
C PRO A 39 9.77 17.71 -18.63
N ARG A 40 9.49 18.83 -19.28
CA ARG A 40 9.99 19.17 -20.61
C ARG A 40 11.52 19.14 -20.57
N SER A 41 12.09 18.15 -21.24
CA SER A 41 13.54 18.01 -21.38
C SER A 41 14.13 19.25 -22.06
N LEU A 42 14.94 20.01 -21.33
CA LEU A 42 15.78 21.05 -21.91
C LEU A 42 16.92 20.36 -22.67
N PRO A 43 17.16 20.68 -23.97
CA PRO A 43 18.33 20.19 -24.66
C PRO A 43 19.59 20.80 -24.04
N ILE A 44 20.49 19.95 -23.55
CA ILE A 44 21.85 20.35 -23.17
C ILE A 44 22.56 20.69 -24.48
N ALA A 45 22.85 21.97 -24.69
CA ALA A 45 23.80 22.37 -25.70
C ALA A 45 25.19 21.96 -25.20
N ASP A 46 25.76 20.91 -25.78
CA ASP A 46 27.17 20.55 -25.63
C ASP A 46 28.03 21.66 -26.27
N GLY A 47 28.32 22.70 -25.49
CA GLY A 47 29.22 23.79 -25.85
C GLY A 47 30.67 23.42 -25.57
N SER A 48 31.23 22.44 -26.30
CA SER A 48 32.69 22.22 -26.30
C SER A 48 33.38 23.45 -26.92
N SER A 49 34.13 24.15 -26.08
CA SER A 49 35.03 25.22 -26.50
C SER A 49 36.34 24.59 -27.00
N SER A 50 36.63 24.66 -28.31
CA SER A 50 37.97 24.95 -28.87
C SER A 50 38.04 24.85 -30.40
N THR A 51 38.40 25.98 -31.03
CA THR A 51 39.48 26.12 -32.03
C THR A 51 39.30 25.58 -33.48
N THR A 52 39.15 26.56 -34.39
CA THR A 52 39.71 26.66 -35.77
C THR A 52 38.99 26.04 -36.97
N GLY A 53 38.59 26.93 -37.91
CA GLY A 53 38.67 26.70 -39.36
C GLY A 53 37.37 26.86 -40.16
N PRO A 54 37.30 27.75 -41.19
CA PRO A 54 36.16 27.82 -42.11
C PRO A 54 36.40 26.91 -43.33
N GLY A 55 35.45 26.01 -43.65
CA GLY A 55 35.58 25.19 -44.86
C GLY A 55 34.44 24.19 -45.11
N ALA A 56 33.50 24.60 -45.98
CA ALA A 56 32.84 23.83 -47.06
C ALA A 56 32.10 22.47 -46.79
N PRO A 57 31.21 22.05 -47.73
CA PRO A 57 30.08 21.14 -47.44
C PRO A 57 30.22 19.70 -48.00
N SER A 58 29.52 18.74 -47.33
CA SER A 58 29.08 17.37 -47.77
C SER A 58 30.16 16.40 -48.29
N PRO A 59 30.07 15.04 -48.10
CA PRO A 59 29.00 14.24 -48.74
C PRO A 59 28.62 12.88 -48.05
N GLN A 60 27.52 12.27 -48.53
CA GLN A 60 27.34 10.83 -48.87
C GLN A 60 27.70 9.73 -47.84
N GLN A 61 26.78 8.86 -47.39
CA GLN A 61 26.26 7.64 -48.09
C GLN A 61 26.40 6.40 -47.13
N PRO A 62 25.69 5.24 -47.26
CA PRO A 62 24.80 4.77 -46.19
C PRO A 62 25.22 3.34 -45.72
N GLU A 63 24.24 2.54 -45.32
CA GLU A 63 24.24 1.06 -45.27
C GLU A 63 24.55 0.36 -43.94
N PRO A 64 24.05 -0.88 -43.75
CA PRO A 64 23.22 -1.25 -42.60
C PRO A 64 23.84 -2.42 -41.84
N ALA A 65 23.09 -2.96 -40.86
CA ALA A 65 23.08 -4.34 -40.33
C ALA A 65 22.99 -4.35 -38.79
N PRO A 66 22.80 -5.51 -38.15
CA PRO A 66 21.52 -5.94 -37.59
C PRO A 66 21.51 -5.91 -36.06
N SER A 67 20.31 -5.97 -35.48
CA SER A 67 20.09 -6.07 -34.03
C SER A 67 20.86 -7.21 -33.37
N PRO A 68 21.21 -7.04 -32.08
CA PRO A 68 20.65 -7.96 -31.11
C PRO A 68 20.03 -7.25 -29.90
N SER A 69 18.83 -7.73 -29.56
CA SER A 69 18.04 -7.39 -28.39
C SER A 69 18.85 -7.40 -27.09
N LYS A 70 18.72 -6.34 -26.28
CA LYS A 70 19.05 -6.35 -24.86
C LYS A 70 17.97 -5.63 -24.05
N SER A 71 17.12 -6.46 -23.46
CA SER A 71 16.72 -6.43 -22.05
C SER A 71 16.53 -5.05 -21.42
N SER A 72 15.28 -4.65 -21.22
CA SER A 72 14.90 -3.69 -20.18
C SER A 72 14.15 -4.41 -19.05
N PRO A 73 14.40 -4.03 -17.78
CA PRO A 73 13.93 -4.71 -16.56
C PRO A 73 12.42 -4.50 -16.29
N PRO A 74 11.81 -5.33 -15.42
CA PRO A 74 10.36 -5.45 -15.31
C PRO A 74 9.67 -4.24 -14.69
N GLU A 75 8.45 -4.02 -15.16
CA GLU A 75 7.45 -3.07 -14.66
C GLU A 75 7.17 -3.30 -13.17
N LYS A 76 7.10 -2.17 -12.45
CA LYS A 76 6.75 -2.08 -11.05
C LYS A 76 5.22 -2.09 -10.91
N PRO A 77 4.58 -3.06 -10.21
CA PRO A 77 3.15 -3.01 -10.00
C PRO A 77 2.77 -1.93 -8.97
N ARG A 78 1.72 -1.22 -9.35
CA ARG A 78 1.01 -0.13 -8.67
C ARG A 78 0.34 -0.60 -7.37
N PRO A 79 0.42 0.15 -6.26
CA PRO A 79 -0.30 -0.18 -5.03
C PRO A 79 -1.79 0.17 -5.15
N THR A 80 -2.66 -0.79 -4.82
CA THR A 80 -4.09 -0.58 -4.62
C THR A 80 -4.32 -0.23 -3.15
N ALA A 81 -4.59 1.04 -2.85
CA ALA A 81 -4.94 1.50 -1.52
C ALA A 81 -6.40 1.13 -1.19
N SER A 82 -6.62 0.44 -0.08
CA SER A 82 -7.94 0.22 0.52
C SER A 82 -8.04 1.08 1.79
N PRO A 83 -9.07 1.93 1.95
CA PRO A 83 -9.23 2.73 3.16
C PRO A 83 -10.14 2.02 4.17
N SER A 84 -9.75 2.03 5.44
CA SER A 84 -10.71 1.90 6.54
C SER A 84 -10.30 2.85 7.67
N ALA A 85 -11.18 3.82 7.89
CA ALA A 85 -11.09 4.92 8.84
C ALA A 85 -11.85 4.59 10.15
N PRO A 86 -11.74 5.41 11.20
CA PRO A 86 -11.84 4.98 12.61
C PRO A 86 -13.15 5.38 13.30
N GLY A 87 -13.36 4.85 14.51
CA GLY A 87 -14.36 5.36 15.46
C GLY A 87 -14.11 4.84 16.88
N GLY A 88 -13.65 5.74 17.76
CA GLY A 88 -13.56 5.49 19.20
C GLY A 88 -14.88 5.75 19.92
N GLY A 89 -15.03 5.16 21.11
CA GLY A 89 -16.14 5.44 22.01
C GLY A 89 -16.26 4.46 23.18
N GLU A 90 -15.76 4.90 24.34
CA GLU A 90 -16.12 4.54 25.72
C GLU A 90 -15.87 3.11 26.28
N GLN A 91 -15.12 3.08 27.37
CA GLN A 91 -14.85 1.93 28.22
C GLN A 91 -16.08 1.50 29.03
N THR A 92 -16.38 0.20 29.08
CA THR A 92 -16.93 -0.47 30.27
C THR A 92 -16.61 -1.96 30.25
N THR A 93 -16.17 -2.41 31.41
CA THR A 93 -15.73 -3.74 31.82
C THR A 93 -16.71 -4.88 31.52
N LYS A 94 -16.14 -6.00 31.03
CA LYS A 94 -16.42 -7.43 31.36
C LYS A 94 -16.45 -8.31 30.09
N PRO A 95 -15.72 -9.45 30.05
CA PRO A 95 -15.69 -10.31 28.87
C PRO A 95 -16.96 -11.18 28.81
N PRO A 96 -17.60 -11.34 27.63
CA PRO A 96 -18.43 -12.50 27.38
C PRO A 96 -17.67 -13.50 26.51
N SER A 97 -17.18 -14.55 27.15
CA SER A 97 -16.93 -15.83 26.48
C SER A 97 -18.26 -16.39 25.96
N ARG A 98 -18.44 -16.53 24.64
CA ARG A 98 -19.03 -17.76 24.05
C ARG A 98 -18.84 -17.83 22.53
N PRO A 99 -18.56 -19.02 21.96
CA PRO A 99 -18.30 -19.22 20.53
C PRO A 99 -19.59 -19.36 19.71
N THR A 100 -19.55 -18.90 18.46
CA THR A 100 -20.50 -19.15 17.37
C THR A 100 -19.62 -19.09 16.14
N GLU A 101 -19.40 -20.08 15.27
CA GLU A 101 -20.06 -21.31 14.80
C GLU A 101 -18.90 -22.21 14.31
N PRO A 102 -19.04 -23.53 14.04
CA PRO A 102 -17.95 -24.29 13.43
C PRO A 102 -17.83 -23.84 11.97
N ALA A 103 -16.94 -22.87 11.72
CA ALA A 103 -16.36 -22.70 10.41
C ALA A 103 -15.64 -24.01 10.04
N ASP A 104 -15.72 -24.40 8.77
CA ASP A 104 -14.99 -25.53 8.18
C ASP A 104 -13.61 -25.69 8.82
N PRO A 105 -13.12 -26.93 9.08
CA PRO A 105 -11.82 -27.13 9.69
C PRO A 105 -10.82 -26.30 8.88
N PRO A 106 -10.21 -25.26 9.48
CA PRO A 106 -9.34 -24.41 8.73
C PRO A 106 -8.21 -25.30 8.22
N GLU A 107 -7.87 -25.19 6.94
CA GLU A 107 -6.50 -25.51 6.51
C GLU A 107 -5.59 -24.93 7.59
N SER A 108 -4.75 -25.74 8.23
CA SER A 108 -4.10 -25.44 9.52
C SER A 108 -3.25 -24.16 9.47
N GLY A 109 -3.88 -22.99 9.54
CA GLY A 109 -3.24 -21.68 9.57
C GLY A 109 -2.89 -21.31 11.00
N LYS A 110 -1.71 -20.72 11.19
CA LYS A 110 -1.22 -20.27 12.48
C LYS A 110 -1.39 -18.77 12.60
N VAL A 111 -2.18 -18.32 13.57
CA VAL A 111 -2.27 -16.89 13.88
C VAL A 111 -1.12 -16.49 14.79
N GLU A 112 -0.32 -15.51 14.36
CA GLU A 112 0.80 -14.95 15.12
C GLU A 112 0.71 -13.43 15.23
N GLY A 113 1.14 -12.89 16.37
CA GLY A 113 1.17 -11.44 16.56
C GLY A 113 2.50 -10.96 17.13
N ALA A 114 2.92 -9.79 16.70
CA ALA A 114 4.09 -9.08 17.21
C ALA A 114 3.69 -7.74 17.83
N SER A 115 4.36 -7.40 18.92
CA SER A 115 4.24 -6.12 19.60
C SER A 115 5.55 -5.37 19.56
N VAL A 116 5.45 -4.09 19.24
CA VAL A 116 6.55 -3.13 19.18
C VAL A 116 6.16 -1.85 19.92
N ALA A 117 7.10 -0.92 20.10
CA ALA A 117 6.83 0.31 20.85
C ALA A 117 5.64 1.09 20.27
N GLY A 118 5.50 1.09 18.95
CA GLY A 118 4.41 1.80 18.26
C GLY A 118 3.07 1.07 18.12
N GLY A 119 2.97 -0.22 18.46
CA GLY A 119 1.69 -0.93 18.35
C GLY A 119 1.79 -2.45 18.32
N ARG A 120 0.72 -3.09 17.86
CA ARG A 120 0.61 -4.54 17.67
C ARG A 120 0.13 -4.86 16.26
N ALA A 121 0.73 -5.86 15.62
CA ALA A 121 0.25 -6.44 14.38
C ALA A 121 0.02 -7.94 14.55
N VAL A 122 -1.05 -8.46 13.93
CA VAL A 122 -1.43 -9.87 13.96
C VAL A 122 -1.63 -10.36 12.52
N PHE A 123 -1.02 -11.49 12.22
CA PHE A 123 -1.02 -12.13 10.91
C PHE A 123 -1.59 -13.55 11.03
N ASP A 124 -2.30 -13.97 10.00
CA ASP A 124 -2.67 -15.37 9.79
C ASP A 124 -1.66 -15.96 8.80
N MET A 125 -0.87 -16.92 9.28
CA MET A 125 0.19 -17.57 8.53
C MET A 125 -0.29 -18.90 7.97
N ARG A 126 -0.11 -19.08 6.67
CA ARG A 126 -0.29 -20.35 5.96
C ARG A 126 1.08 -20.92 5.60
N ASP A 127 1.09 -22.02 4.87
CA ASP A 127 2.33 -22.71 4.50
C ASP A 127 3.25 -21.84 3.64
N ASP A 128 2.69 -21.11 2.67
CA ASP A 128 3.46 -20.32 1.70
C ASP A 128 3.08 -18.83 1.64
N TYR A 129 2.09 -18.37 2.41
CA TYR A 129 1.68 -16.96 2.43
C TYR A 129 1.12 -16.54 3.79
N ALA A 130 1.02 -15.24 4.03
CA ALA A 130 0.35 -14.71 5.21
C ALA A 130 -0.59 -13.57 4.87
N THR A 131 -1.60 -13.37 5.72
CA THR A 131 -2.52 -12.23 5.63
C THR A 131 -2.49 -11.42 6.91
N LEU A 132 -2.67 -10.10 6.81
CA LEU A 132 -2.82 -9.24 7.98
C LEU A 132 -4.24 -9.35 8.52
N VAL A 133 -4.36 -9.82 9.76
CA VAL A 133 -5.63 -9.94 10.48
C VAL A 133 -5.98 -8.63 11.17
N SER A 134 -5.01 -8.05 11.90
CA SER A 134 -5.20 -6.78 12.58
C SER A 134 -3.89 -6.02 12.76
N ALA A 135 -3.98 -4.70 12.81
CA ALA A 135 -2.89 -3.83 13.22
C ALA A 135 -3.47 -2.66 14.03
N THR A 136 -2.90 -2.40 15.19
CA THR A 136 -3.41 -1.39 16.14
C THR A 136 -2.24 -0.56 16.64
N PRO A 137 -2.20 0.75 16.32
CA PRO A 137 -1.19 1.63 16.88
C PRO A 137 -1.42 1.86 18.37
N ASN A 138 -0.34 2.11 19.10
CA ASN A 138 -0.39 2.66 20.45
C ASN A 138 -0.77 4.15 20.41
N ASP A 139 -1.15 4.71 21.56
CA ASP A 139 -1.62 6.09 21.65
C ASP A 139 -0.57 7.12 21.16
N GLY A 140 -1.01 8.01 20.28
CA GLY A 140 -0.16 9.02 19.63
C GLY A 140 0.84 8.46 18.61
N TRP A 141 0.71 7.21 18.17
CA TRP A 141 1.45 6.67 17.04
C TRP A 141 0.56 6.63 15.79
N ASP A 142 1.11 7.07 14.66
CA ASP A 142 0.52 6.85 13.36
C ASP A 142 0.81 5.43 12.87
N MET A 143 -0.08 4.87 12.06
CA MET A 143 0.08 3.53 11.49
C MET A 143 -0.03 3.57 9.97
N GLN A 144 0.88 2.87 9.30
CA GLN A 144 0.88 2.66 7.86
C GLN A 144 1.10 1.19 7.53
N VAL A 145 0.38 0.68 6.53
CA VAL A 145 0.47 -0.71 6.09
C VAL A 145 0.81 -0.76 4.60
N TRP A 146 1.81 -1.56 4.25
CA TRP A 146 2.18 -1.88 2.87
C TRP A 146 2.09 -3.39 2.68
N LYS A 147 1.66 -3.79 1.48
CA LYS A 147 1.49 -5.20 1.11
C LYS A 147 2.03 -5.40 -0.30
N ASP A 148 2.57 -6.58 -0.51
CA ASP A 148 2.97 -7.10 -1.82
C ASP A 148 2.66 -8.61 -1.84
N SER A 149 2.99 -9.25 -2.96
CA SER A 149 2.83 -10.69 -3.21
C SER A 149 3.55 -11.60 -2.21
N THR A 150 4.69 -11.15 -1.65
CA THR A 150 5.55 -11.97 -0.78
C THR A 150 5.80 -11.37 0.60
N TRP A 151 5.12 -10.26 0.92
CA TRP A 151 5.32 -9.57 2.19
C TRP A 151 4.22 -8.59 2.59
N ILE A 152 4.17 -8.32 3.90
CA ILE A 152 3.36 -7.26 4.52
C ILE A 152 4.24 -6.50 5.50
N ARG A 153 4.26 -5.17 5.41
CA ARG A 153 4.91 -4.30 6.39
C ARG A 153 3.85 -3.44 7.09
N VAL A 154 3.93 -3.37 8.41
CA VAL A 154 3.19 -2.42 9.25
C VAL A 154 4.23 -1.53 9.90
N THR A 155 4.18 -0.21 9.68
CA THR A 155 5.04 0.76 10.36
C THR A 155 4.19 1.64 11.24
N PHE A 156 4.64 1.81 12.46
CA PHE A 156 4.15 2.74 13.44
C PHE A 156 5.15 3.88 13.57
N SER A 157 4.71 5.14 13.55
CA SER A 157 5.61 6.30 13.69
C SER A 157 5.08 7.32 14.68
N LYS A 158 5.97 7.96 15.44
CA LYS A 158 5.64 9.02 16.40
C LYS A 158 6.84 9.93 16.61
N ASP A 159 6.67 11.24 16.41
CA ASP A 159 7.66 12.26 16.77
C ASP A 159 9.11 11.97 16.31
N GLY A 160 9.27 11.41 15.10
CA GLY A 160 10.58 11.04 14.54
C GLY A 160 11.06 9.62 14.88
N ALA A 161 10.44 8.95 15.86
CA ALA A 161 10.62 7.53 16.10
C ALA A 161 9.74 6.69 15.18
N SER A 162 10.17 5.47 14.88
CA SER A 162 9.39 4.49 14.13
C SER A 162 9.64 3.05 14.59
N SER A 163 8.60 2.24 14.58
CA SER A 163 8.65 0.80 14.82
C SER A 163 7.96 0.10 13.66
N SER A 164 8.58 -0.90 13.04
CA SER A 164 8.01 -1.65 11.93
C SER A 164 7.93 -3.13 12.25
N VAL A 165 6.82 -3.76 11.89
CA VAL A 165 6.63 -5.21 11.87
C VAL A 165 6.51 -5.64 10.41
N PHE A 166 7.31 -6.62 10.02
CA PHE A 166 7.41 -7.11 8.66
C PHE A 166 7.13 -8.60 8.63
N CYS A 167 6.10 -9.03 7.90
CA CYS A 167 5.84 -10.43 7.61
C CYS A 167 6.32 -10.75 6.19
N ARG A 168 7.19 -11.74 6.01
CA ARG A 168 7.79 -12.10 4.70
C ARG A 168 7.72 -13.60 4.45
N TRP A 169 7.47 -14.00 3.20
CA TRP A 169 7.41 -15.40 2.75
C TRP A 169 8.08 -15.60 1.38
N ASP A 170 9.29 -15.07 1.24
CA ASP A 170 10.12 -15.14 0.04
C ASP A 170 10.75 -16.53 -0.17
N GLY A 171 9.97 -17.49 -0.68
CA GLY A 171 10.43 -18.85 -0.96
C GLY A 171 10.61 -19.73 0.30
N ALA A 172 10.09 -19.27 1.43
CA ALA A 172 10.07 -19.97 2.71
C ALA A 172 8.75 -19.64 3.44
N PRO A 173 8.35 -20.45 4.45
CA PRO A 173 7.16 -20.15 5.24
C PRO A 173 7.18 -18.74 5.84
N PRO A 174 6.01 -18.12 6.03
CA PRO A 174 5.91 -16.77 6.57
C PRO A 174 6.61 -16.62 7.92
N ARG A 175 7.35 -15.53 8.07
CA ARG A 175 8.03 -15.16 9.32
C ARG A 175 7.77 -13.69 9.65
N ILE A 176 7.71 -13.37 10.94
CA ILE A 176 7.60 -11.98 11.42
C ILE A 176 8.98 -11.47 11.87
N GLU A 177 9.32 -10.27 11.41
CA GLU A 177 10.52 -9.52 11.76
C GLU A 177 10.10 -8.16 12.32
N SER A 178 10.71 -7.70 13.41
CA SER A 178 10.43 -6.39 14.01
C SER A 178 11.66 -5.50 13.95
N TYR A 179 11.47 -4.22 13.67
CA TYR A 179 12.51 -3.20 13.55
C TYR A 179 12.10 -1.95 14.32
N ASP A 180 12.99 -1.40 15.13
CA ASP A 180 12.77 -0.14 15.84
C ASP A 180 13.86 0.86 15.44
N ASN A 181 13.46 2.09 15.12
CA ASN A 181 14.34 3.21 14.81
C ASN A 181 13.91 4.40 15.67
N GLY A 182 14.75 4.73 16.67
CA GLY A 182 14.53 5.82 17.62
C GLY A 182 15.30 7.09 17.29
#